data_AF-A0A2A5C0D3-F1
#
_entry.id   AF-A0A2A5C0D3-F1
#
_cell.length_a   1.000
_cell.length_b   1.000
_cell.length_c   1.000
_cell.angle_alpha   90.00
_cell.angle_beta   90.00
_cell.angle_gamma   90.00
#
_symmetry.space_group_name_H-M   'P 1'
#
loop_
_entity.id
_entity.type
_entity.pdbx_description
1 polymer ?
#
loop_
_entity_poly.entity_id
_entity_poly.type
_entity_poly.pdbx_seq_one_letter_code
_entity_poly.pdbx_strand_id
1 'polypeptide(L)'
;MTELIQNKAALRLKMKAHRKNFDTRNDNRVVRQIAANILMLPEIAGEVQRGIKASRNEPHMVAGFYPIQTEVDCLFILKALNAIQCRCALPVMAGKDKPLSFKEWDLEEALNDGPYGTREPSAELPNVKPDIILVPLLAFDAWGNRLGYGGGFYDRTLEFYRRAGHEFTAIGHKIT
;
A
#
# COMPACT_ATOMS: atom_id res chain seq x y z
N MET A 1 -22.21 -4.31 17.46
CA MET A 1 -21.36 -4.60 16.28
C MET A 1 -22.02 -4.15 14.97
N THR A 2 -23.31 -4.42 14.77
CA THR A 2 -24.10 -4.04 13.57
C THR A 2 -24.13 -2.53 13.30
N GLU A 3 -24.33 -1.72 14.34
CA GLU A 3 -24.37 -0.24 14.22
C GLU A 3 -23.04 0.36 13.75
N LEU A 4 -21.90 -0.10 14.30
CA LEU A 4 -20.57 0.33 13.85
C LEU A 4 -20.30 -0.05 12.39
N ILE A 5 -20.75 -1.23 11.97
CA ILE A 5 -20.62 -1.69 10.58
C ILE A 5 -21.44 -0.81 9.64
N GLN A 6 -22.68 -0.50 10.02
CA GLN A 6 -23.57 0.41 9.27
C GLN A 6 -22.97 1.82 9.19
N ASN A 7 -22.46 2.34 10.30
CA ASN A 7 -21.79 3.65 10.34
C ASN A 7 -20.55 3.69 9.42
N LYS A 8 -19.73 2.63 9.43
CA LYS A 8 -18.60 2.51 8.49
C LYS A 8 -19.04 2.41 7.04
N ALA A 9 -20.14 1.70 6.74
CA ALA A 9 -20.66 1.61 5.37
C ALA A 9 -21.16 2.97 4.85
N ALA A 10 -21.94 3.69 5.66
CA ALA A 10 -22.40 5.03 5.34
C ALA A 10 -21.22 6.01 5.16
N LEU A 11 -20.22 5.93 6.04
CA LEU A 11 -19.02 6.76 5.94
C LEU A 11 -18.22 6.44 4.67
N ARG A 12 -18.07 5.16 4.28
CA ARG A 12 -17.43 4.79 3.01
C ARG A 12 -18.15 5.40 1.81
N LEU A 13 -19.48 5.36 1.80
CA LEU A 13 -20.26 5.96 0.71
C LEU A 13 -20.00 7.48 0.62
N LYS A 14 -20.07 8.17 1.76
CA LYS A 14 -19.78 9.61 1.87
C LYS A 14 -18.37 9.95 1.38
N MET A 15 -17.36 9.20 1.83
CA MET A 15 -15.96 9.47 1.47
C MET A 15 -15.65 9.14 0.01
N LYS A 16 -16.24 8.09 -0.56
CA LYS A 16 -16.15 7.80 -2.00
C LYS A 16 -16.73 8.94 -2.83
N ALA A 17 -17.91 9.45 -2.45
CA ALA A 17 -18.52 10.60 -3.12
C ALA A 17 -17.64 11.85 -3.01
N HIS A 18 -17.10 12.12 -1.81
CA HIS A 18 -16.19 13.25 -1.59
C HIS A 18 -14.94 13.17 -2.48
N ARG A 19 -14.30 11.98 -2.57
CA ARG A 19 -13.11 11.78 -3.40
C ARG A 19 -13.36 11.92 -4.90
N LYS A 20 -14.57 11.64 -5.39
CA LYS A 20 -14.89 11.84 -6.82
C LYS A 20 -14.77 13.29 -7.26
N ASN A 21 -14.87 14.24 -6.32
CA ASN A 21 -14.73 15.67 -6.60
C ASN A 21 -13.25 16.12 -6.60
N PHE A 22 -12.32 15.24 -6.25
CA PHE A 22 -10.89 15.49 -6.37
C PHE A 22 -10.38 14.74 -7.60
N ASP A 23 -9.99 15.48 -8.62
CA ASP A 23 -9.29 14.90 -9.75
C ASP A 23 -7.82 14.65 -9.37
N THR A 24 -7.59 13.57 -8.63
CA THR A 24 -6.24 13.16 -8.21
C THR A 24 -5.36 12.74 -9.40
N ARG A 25 -5.93 12.59 -10.61
CA ARG A 25 -5.17 12.30 -11.83
C ARG A 25 -4.70 13.58 -12.53
N ASN A 26 -5.46 14.69 -12.42
CA ASN A 26 -5.07 15.97 -13.02
C ASN A 26 -4.38 16.96 -12.06
N ASP A 27 -4.64 16.92 -10.74
CA ASP A 27 -3.88 17.74 -9.78
C ASP A 27 -2.64 17.00 -9.26
N ASN A 28 -1.65 16.88 -10.16
CA ASN A 28 -0.36 16.28 -9.90
C ASN A 28 0.38 16.92 -8.70
N ARG A 29 0.04 18.15 -8.29
CA ARG A 29 0.77 18.84 -7.22
C ARG A 29 0.50 18.20 -5.87
N VAL A 30 -0.76 17.90 -5.55
CA VAL A 30 -1.12 17.29 -4.25
C VAL A 30 -0.54 15.88 -4.15
N VAL A 31 -0.66 15.08 -5.21
CA VAL A 31 -0.08 13.72 -5.24
C VAL A 31 1.44 13.76 -5.09
N ARG A 32 2.12 14.66 -5.81
CA ARG A 32 3.58 14.84 -5.66
C ARG A 32 3.98 15.30 -4.27
N GLN A 33 3.22 16.19 -3.64
CA GLN A 33 3.50 16.64 -2.28
C GLN A 33 3.33 15.50 -1.27
N ILE A 34 2.27 14.69 -1.40
CA ILE A 34 2.10 13.50 -0.57
C ILE A 34 3.26 12.53 -0.77
N ALA A 35 3.64 12.25 -2.01
CA ALA A 35 4.76 11.38 -2.33
C ALA A 35 6.08 11.89 -1.74
N ALA A 36 6.38 13.19 -1.90
CA ALA A 36 7.56 13.83 -1.33
C ALA A 36 7.56 13.74 0.21
N ASN A 37 6.43 14.02 0.85
CA ASN A 37 6.31 13.90 2.31
C ASN A 37 6.56 12.47 2.79
N ILE A 38 6.03 11.46 2.08
CA ILE A 38 6.24 10.04 2.41
C ILE A 38 7.72 9.66 2.25
N LEU A 39 8.36 10.07 1.14
CA LEU A 39 9.78 9.78 0.90
C LEU A 39 10.70 10.40 1.96
N MET A 40 10.29 11.50 2.57
CA MET A 40 11.03 12.21 3.62
C MET A 40 10.72 11.70 5.03
N LEU A 41 9.83 10.71 5.19
CA LEU A 41 9.54 10.14 6.50
C LEU A 41 10.79 9.45 7.07
N PRO A 42 11.12 9.64 8.36
CA PRO A 42 12.25 8.98 9.01
C PRO A 42 12.19 7.46 8.92
N GLU A 43 11.00 6.89 8.88
CA GLU A 43 10.79 5.46 8.74
C GLU A 43 11.22 4.97 7.35
N ILE A 44 10.90 5.73 6.29
CA ILE A 44 11.34 5.41 4.92
C ILE A 44 12.85 5.63 4.78
N ALA A 45 13.34 6.81 5.18
CA ALA A 45 14.76 7.13 5.09
C ALA A 45 15.62 6.21 5.96
N GLY A 46 15.13 5.88 7.16
CA GLY A 46 15.79 5.01 8.12
C GLY A 46 15.82 3.56 7.68
N GLU A 47 14.72 3.04 7.10
CA GLU A 47 14.77 1.71 6.48
C GLU A 47 15.75 1.70 5.32
N VAL A 48 15.61 2.59 4.34
CA VAL A 48 16.53 2.69 3.19
C VAL A 48 18.00 2.72 3.67
N GLN A 49 18.30 3.54 4.67
CA GLN A 49 19.64 3.62 5.25
C GLN A 49 20.07 2.35 6.01
N ARG A 50 19.15 1.66 6.72
CA ARG A 50 19.42 0.37 7.37
C ARG A 50 19.75 -0.70 6.35
N GLY A 51 19.08 -0.75 5.20
CA GLY A 51 19.36 -1.75 4.15
C GLY A 51 20.74 -1.57 3.56
N ILE A 52 21.11 -0.31 3.33
CA ILE A 52 22.44 0.08 2.87
C ILE A 52 23.52 -0.30 3.92
N LYS A 53 23.24 -0.15 5.23
CA LYS A 53 24.21 -0.41 6.30
C LYS A 53 24.29 -1.86 6.79
N ALA A 54 23.22 -2.64 6.67
CA ALA A 54 23.11 -3.95 7.30
C ALA A 54 23.86 -5.08 6.57
N SER A 55 24.62 -4.79 5.50
CA SER A 55 25.18 -5.82 4.60
C SER A 55 24.15 -6.89 4.21
N ARG A 56 22.87 -6.52 4.10
CA ARG A 56 21.91 -7.34 3.38
C ARG A 56 22.38 -7.29 1.93
N ASN A 57 22.74 -8.43 1.35
CA ASN A 57 23.15 -8.54 -0.05
C ASN A 57 22.01 -8.16 -1.03
N GLU A 58 20.81 -7.87 -0.53
CA GLU A 58 19.63 -7.57 -1.33
C GLU A 58 19.05 -6.19 -0.96
N PRO A 59 18.68 -5.37 -1.95
CA PRO A 59 17.99 -4.12 -1.70
C PRO A 59 16.65 -4.32 -1.01
N HIS A 60 16.21 -3.30 -0.27
CA HIS A 60 14.92 -3.31 0.44
C HIS A 60 13.74 -3.57 -0.49
N MET A 61 12.80 -4.37 0.00
CA MET A 61 11.56 -4.68 -0.70
C MET A 61 10.45 -3.73 -0.24
N VAL A 62 9.96 -2.89 -1.16
CA VAL A 62 8.89 -1.92 -0.90
C VAL A 62 7.63 -2.33 -1.64
N ALA A 63 6.60 -2.67 -0.88
CA ALA A 63 5.28 -2.95 -1.42
C ALA A 63 4.44 -1.67 -1.51
N GLY A 64 3.83 -1.45 -2.68
CA GLY A 64 2.76 -0.47 -2.86
C GLY A 64 1.49 -1.13 -3.38
N PHE A 65 0.67 -0.36 -4.06
CA PHE A 65 -0.54 -0.86 -4.72
C PHE A 65 -0.72 -0.16 -6.05
N TYR A 66 -1.30 -0.86 -7.03
CA TYR A 66 -1.72 -0.20 -8.25
C TYR A 66 -3.02 0.55 -7.96
N PRO A 67 -3.05 1.89 -8.09
CA PRO A 67 -4.16 2.70 -7.61
C PRO A 67 -5.44 2.41 -8.40
N ILE A 68 -6.55 2.23 -7.68
CA ILE A 68 -7.88 2.06 -8.27
C ILE A 68 -8.74 3.30 -8.08
N GLN A 69 -9.70 3.51 -8.97
CA GLN A 69 -10.69 4.59 -8.87
C GLN A 69 -10.03 5.98 -8.70
N THR A 70 -10.17 6.56 -7.50
CA THR A 70 -9.68 7.90 -7.11
C THR A 70 -8.57 7.81 -6.06
N GLU A 71 -7.92 6.64 -5.94
CA GLU A 71 -6.77 6.45 -5.05
C GLU A 71 -5.63 7.43 -5.36
N VAL A 72 -4.80 7.70 -4.34
CA VAL A 72 -3.56 8.45 -4.56
C VAL A 72 -2.62 7.53 -5.32
N ASP A 73 -2.03 8.04 -6.39
CA ASP A 73 -1.07 7.27 -7.17
C ASP A 73 0.24 7.11 -6.39
N CYS A 74 0.38 5.97 -5.70
CA CYS A 74 1.58 5.64 -4.96
C CYS A 74 2.72 5.12 -5.86
N LEU A 75 2.48 4.92 -7.16
CA LEU A 75 3.51 4.42 -8.08
C LEU A 75 4.64 5.45 -8.25
N PHE A 76 4.38 6.75 -8.05
CA PHE A 76 5.45 7.75 -7.99
C PHE A 76 6.46 7.49 -6.86
N ILE A 77 5.98 6.99 -5.71
CA ILE A 77 6.84 6.63 -4.58
C ILE A 77 7.64 5.38 -4.92
N LEU A 78 7.00 4.35 -5.48
CA LEU A 78 7.69 3.13 -5.92
C LEU A 78 8.76 3.43 -6.96
N LYS A 79 8.45 4.27 -7.96
CA LYS A 79 9.42 4.72 -8.98
C LYS A 79 10.61 5.44 -8.37
N ALA A 80 10.37 6.36 -7.42
CA ALA A 80 11.44 7.08 -6.75
C ALA A 80 12.34 6.15 -5.91
N LEU A 81 11.74 5.19 -5.20
CA LEU A 81 12.48 4.22 -4.39
C LEU A 81 13.25 3.21 -5.27
N ASN A 82 12.67 2.79 -6.40
CA ASN A 82 13.35 1.94 -7.36
C ASN A 82 14.55 2.63 -8.02
N ALA A 83 14.45 3.93 -8.30
CA ALA A 83 15.57 4.73 -8.80
C ALA A 83 16.76 4.81 -7.82
N ILE A 84 16.53 4.56 -6.52
CA ILE A 84 17.57 4.41 -5.49
C ILE A 84 17.78 2.93 -5.10
N GLN A 85 17.55 2.04 -6.05
CA GLN A 85 17.80 0.59 -6.01
C GLN A 85 16.88 -0.24 -5.12
N CYS A 86 15.80 0.30 -4.55
CA CYS A 86 14.82 -0.54 -3.85
C CYS A 86 14.08 -1.46 -4.85
N ARG A 87 13.74 -2.67 -4.41
CA ARG A 87 12.87 -3.58 -5.15
C ARG A 87 11.42 -3.24 -4.86
N CYS A 88 10.56 -3.37 -5.86
CA CYS A 88 9.15 -3.03 -5.73
C CYS A 88 8.28 -4.28 -5.75
N ALA A 89 7.19 -4.26 -4.99
CA ALA A 89 6.20 -5.32 -5.00
C ALA A 89 4.79 -4.77 -5.09
N LEU A 90 3.90 -5.56 -5.68
CA LEU A 90 2.47 -5.33 -5.70
C LEU A 90 1.72 -6.50 -5.08
N PRO A 91 0.55 -6.25 -4.47
CA PRO A 91 -0.26 -7.30 -3.88
C PRO A 91 -0.96 -8.12 -4.96
N VAL A 92 -1.12 -9.42 -4.67
CA VAL A 92 -1.97 -10.35 -5.41
C VAL A 92 -3.02 -10.90 -4.44
N MET A 93 -4.27 -10.92 -4.89
CA MET A 93 -5.36 -11.48 -4.08
C MET A 93 -5.39 -13.01 -4.16
N ALA A 94 -5.02 -13.68 -3.06
CA ALA A 94 -5.06 -15.14 -2.95
C ALA A 94 -6.47 -15.74 -2.78
N GLY A 95 -7.50 -14.89 -2.75
CA GLY A 95 -8.91 -15.26 -2.56
C GLY A 95 -9.60 -14.41 -1.49
N LYS A 96 -10.93 -14.53 -1.43
CA LYS A 96 -11.73 -13.85 -0.40
C LYS A 96 -11.27 -14.33 0.98
N ASP A 97 -11.19 -13.40 1.92
CA ASP A 97 -10.85 -13.68 3.31
C ASP A 97 -9.45 -14.30 3.53
N LYS A 98 -8.53 -14.13 2.58
CA LYS A 98 -7.11 -14.50 2.75
C LYS A 98 -6.24 -13.25 2.84
N PRO A 99 -5.08 -13.33 3.53
CA PRO A 99 -4.07 -12.28 3.42
C PRO A 99 -3.63 -12.15 1.97
N LEU A 100 -3.20 -10.95 1.59
CA LEU A 100 -2.55 -10.69 0.32
C LEU A 100 -1.20 -11.40 0.30
N SER A 101 -0.83 -11.94 -0.85
CA SER A 101 0.58 -12.23 -1.16
C SER A 101 1.17 -11.03 -1.88
N PHE A 102 2.46 -10.79 -1.71
CA PHE A 102 3.19 -9.79 -2.48
C PHE A 102 4.07 -10.49 -3.50
N LYS A 103 4.08 -9.97 -4.72
CA LYS A 103 4.97 -10.40 -5.80
C LYS A 103 5.86 -9.23 -6.16
N GLU A 104 7.12 -9.52 -6.40
CA GLU A 104 8.01 -8.52 -6.99
C GLU A 104 7.43 -8.08 -8.34
N TRP A 105 7.56 -6.79 -8.62
CA TRP A 105 7.06 -6.18 -9.83
C TRP A 105 8.12 -5.22 -10.35
N ASP A 106 8.58 -5.48 -11.58
CA ASP A 106 9.35 -4.50 -12.35
C ASP A 106 8.37 -3.44 -12.88
N LEU A 107 8.74 -2.17 -12.81
CA LEU A 107 7.88 -1.04 -13.19
C LEU A 107 7.40 -1.09 -14.65
N GLU A 108 8.09 -1.84 -15.50
CA GLU A 108 7.74 -2.06 -16.91
C GLU A 108 6.97 -3.36 -17.17
N GLU A 109 6.85 -4.23 -16.17
CA GLU A 109 6.19 -5.52 -16.33
C GLU A 109 4.67 -5.36 -16.50
N ALA A 110 4.12 -6.11 -17.46
CA ALA A 110 2.70 -6.14 -17.73
C ALA A 110 1.92 -6.72 -16.52
N LEU A 111 0.80 -6.09 -16.20
CA LEU A 111 -0.09 -6.51 -15.12
C LEU A 111 -1.31 -7.24 -15.67
N ASN A 112 -1.90 -8.09 -14.84
CA ASN A 112 -3.18 -8.75 -15.09
C ASN A 112 -4.31 -7.96 -14.45
N ASP A 113 -5.53 -8.10 -15.00
CA ASP A 113 -6.73 -7.60 -14.32
C ASP A 113 -7.01 -8.46 -13.09
N GLY A 114 -7.14 -7.79 -11.95
CA GLY A 114 -7.46 -8.40 -10.66
C GLY A 114 -8.88 -8.09 -10.19
N PRO A 115 -9.33 -8.76 -9.12
CA PRO A 115 -10.61 -8.48 -8.49
C PRO A 115 -10.79 -7.00 -8.09
N TYR A 116 -12.04 -6.53 -8.02
CA TYR A 116 -12.36 -5.14 -7.60
C TYR A 116 -11.71 -4.03 -8.45
N GLY A 117 -11.23 -4.36 -9.67
CA GLY A 117 -10.58 -3.43 -10.58
C GLY A 117 -9.11 -3.17 -10.28
N THR A 118 -8.45 -4.05 -9.52
CA THR A 118 -7.00 -3.99 -9.29
C THR A 118 -6.22 -4.41 -10.53
N ARG A 119 -4.93 -4.08 -10.54
CA ARG A 119 -3.95 -4.59 -11.50
C ARG A 119 -2.86 -5.30 -10.71
N GLU A 120 -2.61 -6.55 -11.04
CA GLU A 120 -1.82 -7.47 -10.22
C GLU A 120 -0.72 -8.14 -11.05
N PRO A 121 0.48 -8.36 -10.50
CA PRO A 121 1.49 -9.20 -11.16
C PRO A 121 0.97 -10.63 -11.35
N SER A 122 1.72 -11.44 -12.11
CA SER A 122 1.38 -12.85 -12.25
C SER A 122 1.35 -13.55 -10.88
N ALA A 123 0.28 -14.30 -10.61
CA ALA A 123 0.14 -15.07 -9.38
C ALA A 123 1.19 -16.20 -9.26
N GLU A 124 1.76 -16.61 -10.40
CA GLU A 124 2.81 -17.64 -10.52
C GLU A 124 4.20 -17.15 -10.10
N LEU A 125 4.41 -15.84 -9.98
CA LEU A 125 5.68 -15.29 -9.49
C LEU A 125 5.94 -15.76 -8.04
N PRO A 126 7.20 -15.88 -7.60
CA PRO A 126 7.50 -16.17 -6.20
C PRO A 126 6.91 -15.13 -5.24
N ASN A 127 6.49 -15.57 -4.06
CA ASN A 127 6.08 -14.64 -3.00
C ASN A 127 7.32 -13.93 -2.43
N VAL A 128 7.21 -12.61 -2.26
CA VAL A 128 8.21 -11.81 -1.54
C VAL A 128 7.63 -11.28 -0.24
N LYS A 129 8.53 -10.90 0.69
CA LYS A 129 8.15 -10.27 1.94
C LYS A 129 8.66 -8.82 1.95
N PRO A 130 7.78 -7.82 1.96
CA PRO A 130 8.19 -6.43 1.97
C PRO A 130 8.68 -5.98 3.35
N ASP A 131 9.73 -5.15 3.35
CA ASP A 131 10.22 -4.43 4.52
C ASP A 131 9.36 -3.17 4.78
N ILE A 132 8.84 -2.56 3.71
CA ILE A 132 7.93 -1.40 3.76
C ILE A 132 6.65 -1.71 3.00
N ILE A 133 5.49 -1.39 3.59
CA ILE A 133 4.18 -1.58 2.97
C ILE A 133 3.42 -0.25 2.95
N LEU A 134 3.17 0.30 1.76
CA LEU A 134 2.25 1.42 1.56
C LEU A 134 0.82 0.89 1.57
N VAL A 135 0.01 1.33 2.53
CA VAL A 135 -1.35 0.81 2.73
C VAL A 135 -2.38 1.76 2.10
N PRO A 136 -3.23 1.29 1.17
CA PRO A 136 -4.29 2.10 0.60
C PRO A 136 -5.37 2.41 1.64
N LEU A 137 -5.93 3.60 1.53
CA LEU A 137 -7.01 4.09 2.39
C LEU A 137 -7.99 4.95 1.61
N LEU A 138 -9.23 4.97 2.09
CA LEU A 138 -10.30 5.82 1.59
C LEU A 138 -10.41 7.13 2.38
N ALA A 139 -10.23 7.06 3.69
CA ALA A 139 -10.21 8.20 4.60
C ALA A 139 -9.41 7.86 5.85
N PHE A 140 -9.00 8.90 6.58
CA PHE A 140 -8.35 8.79 7.88
C PHE A 140 -8.75 9.98 8.74
N ASP A 141 -8.52 9.88 10.05
CA ASP A 141 -8.71 10.97 11.00
C ASP A 141 -7.39 11.43 11.64
N ALA A 142 -7.47 12.48 12.47
CA ALA A 142 -6.32 13.05 13.17
C ALA A 142 -5.66 12.09 14.18
N TRP A 143 -6.34 11.00 14.57
CA TRP A 143 -5.82 9.99 15.50
C TRP A 143 -5.22 8.78 14.76
N GLY A 144 -5.12 8.86 13.43
CA GLY A 144 -4.56 7.82 12.57
C GLY A 144 -5.52 6.66 12.31
N ASN A 145 -6.80 6.75 12.72
CA ASN A 145 -7.75 5.71 12.37
C ASN A 145 -8.01 5.74 10.87
N ARG A 146 -7.91 4.57 10.23
CA ARG A 146 -8.11 4.45 8.78
C ARG A 146 -9.46 3.83 8.45
N LEU A 147 -10.02 4.27 7.33
CA LEU A 147 -11.15 3.63 6.67
C LEU A 147 -10.69 3.09 5.32
N GLY A 148 -10.68 1.76 5.17
CA GLY A 148 -10.47 1.10 3.88
C GLY A 148 -11.78 0.82 3.13
N TYR A 149 -11.69 0.16 1.97
CA TYR A 149 -12.84 -0.14 1.11
C TYR A 149 -13.78 -1.24 1.64
N GLY A 150 -13.36 -2.02 2.63
CA GLY A 150 -14.23 -2.94 3.38
C GLY A 150 -13.83 -4.41 3.35
N GLY A 151 -12.94 -4.83 2.45
CA GLY A 151 -12.49 -6.23 2.36
C GLY A 151 -11.55 -6.70 3.48
N GLY A 152 -10.98 -5.76 4.25
CA GLY A 152 -10.08 -6.10 5.36
C GLY A 152 -8.77 -6.80 4.96
N PHE A 153 -8.44 -6.81 3.66
CA PHE A 153 -7.25 -7.48 3.12
C PHE A 153 -5.97 -7.02 3.82
N TYR A 154 -5.71 -5.71 3.85
CA TYR A 154 -4.50 -5.18 4.49
C TYR A 154 -4.43 -5.45 5.99
N ASP A 155 -5.51 -5.27 6.76
CA ASP A 155 -5.47 -5.57 8.21
C ASP A 155 -5.07 -7.03 8.44
N ARG A 156 -5.65 -7.94 7.65
CA ARG A 156 -5.35 -9.38 7.71
C ARG A 156 -3.92 -9.70 7.30
N THR A 157 -3.41 -9.05 6.25
CA THR A 157 -2.02 -9.24 5.78
C THR A 157 -1.01 -8.76 6.81
N LEU A 158 -1.21 -7.57 7.39
CA LEU A 158 -0.30 -7.02 8.38
C LEU A 158 -0.31 -7.85 9.66
N GLU A 159 -1.49 -8.31 10.10
CA GLU A 159 -1.59 -9.23 11.23
C GLU A 159 -0.92 -10.58 10.95
N PHE A 160 -1.08 -11.13 9.74
CA PHE A 160 -0.40 -12.35 9.31
C PHE A 160 1.13 -12.21 9.41
N TYR A 161 1.70 -11.11 8.92
CA TYR A 161 3.15 -10.88 9.02
C TYR A 161 3.63 -10.69 10.46
N ARG A 162 2.88 -9.94 11.30
CA ARG A 162 3.19 -9.78 12.73
C ARG A 162 3.22 -11.12 13.45
N ARG A 163 2.20 -11.97 13.24
CA ARG A 163 2.14 -13.32 13.83
C ARG A 163 3.27 -14.24 13.35
N ALA A 164 3.75 -14.02 12.13
CA ALA A 164 4.88 -14.75 11.57
C ALA A 164 6.26 -14.20 12.00
N GLY A 165 6.31 -13.15 12.83
CA GLY A 165 7.56 -12.51 13.26
C GLY A 165 8.31 -11.79 12.13
N HIS A 166 7.62 -11.44 11.03
CA HIS A 166 8.22 -10.66 9.96
C HIS A 166 8.21 -9.18 10.35
N GLU A 167 9.39 -8.56 10.42
CA GLU A 167 9.52 -7.13 10.69
C GLU A 167 9.21 -6.33 9.43
N PHE A 168 8.34 -5.33 9.55
CA PHE A 168 8.00 -4.41 8.47
C PHE A 168 7.54 -3.07 9.02
N THR A 169 7.67 -2.04 8.20
CA THR A 169 7.09 -0.70 8.40
C THR A 169 5.85 -0.55 7.53
N ALA A 170 4.70 -0.22 8.11
CA ALA A 170 3.48 0.09 7.36
C ALA A 170 3.20 1.60 7.35
N ILE A 171 3.04 2.18 6.16
CA ILE A 171 2.69 3.59 5.97
C ILE A 171 1.22 3.71 5.60
N GLY A 172 0.48 4.59 6.29
CA GLY A 172 -0.98 4.70 6.13
C GLY A 172 -1.78 3.68 6.95
N HIS A 173 -1.12 3.01 7.91
CA HIS A 173 -1.76 2.12 8.88
C HIS A 173 -1.29 2.46 10.29
N LYS A 174 -2.23 2.53 11.24
CA LYS A 174 -1.90 2.80 12.64
C LYS A 174 -1.29 1.57 13.29
N ILE A 175 -0.12 1.74 13.89
CA ILE A 175 0.46 0.75 14.78
C ILE A 175 -0.44 0.66 16.02
N THR A 176 -1.03 -0.51 16.22
CA THR A 176 -1.86 -0.88 17.39
C THR A 176 -1.10 -1.88 18.23
#